data_AF-A0A2H1FIM4-F1
#
_entry.id   AF-A0A2H1FIM4-F1
#
_cell.length_a   1.000
_cell.length_b   1.000
_cell.length_c   1.000
_cell.angle_alpha   90.00
_cell.angle_beta   90.00
_cell.angle_gamma   90.00
#
_symmetry.space_group_name_H-M   'P 1'
#
loop_
_entity.id
_entity.type
_entity.pdbx_description
1 polymer ?
#
loop_
_entity_poly.entity_id
_entity_poly.type
_entity_poly.pdbx_seq_one_letter_code
_entity_poly.pdbx_strand_id
1 'polypeptide(L)'
;MIPKIRRKLWPHVYGNKKLSPKSKASEIINSLYPDKKKLFSILVKEYGINIQSTLTRFKHQGLVIQDPNGSYYLTSFGIWFSISNQLGVTFLELCALACACCVQERLESHGREGFYMLPSFEEIFKKYYSKSRLEKVFTYLRTNGFGFRVTKKSLRIYPKIHKKLMLQYGEHFRSLEKWLDEIQEKESDLVSAALDELS
;
A
#
# COMPACT_ATOMS: atom_id res chain seq x y z
N MET A 1 -0.80 19.73 -16.65
CA MET A 1 0.05 18.52 -16.58
C MET A 1 -0.05 17.72 -15.26
N ILE A 2 -0.83 18.17 -14.27
CA ILE A 2 -1.33 17.42 -13.08
C ILE A 2 -2.18 16.14 -13.38
N PRO A 3 -2.89 16.00 -14.52
CA PRO A 3 -3.75 14.83 -14.78
C PRO A 3 -3.03 13.49 -14.98
N LYS A 4 -1.74 13.48 -15.39
CA LYS A 4 -1.03 12.22 -15.71
C LYS A 4 -0.61 11.44 -14.46
N ILE A 5 -0.14 12.12 -13.41
CA ILE A 5 0.13 11.51 -12.10
C ILE A 5 -1.20 11.14 -11.43
N ARG A 6 -2.21 12.02 -11.50
CA ARG A 6 -3.58 11.72 -11.03
C ARG A 6 -4.17 10.48 -11.72
N ARG A 7 -3.99 10.29 -13.03
CA ARG A 7 -4.46 9.09 -13.76
C ARG A 7 -3.67 7.83 -13.43
N LYS A 8 -2.37 7.93 -13.14
CA LYS A 8 -1.61 6.80 -12.61
C LYS A 8 -2.08 6.42 -11.22
N LEU A 9 -2.35 7.39 -10.34
CA LEU A 9 -2.90 7.16 -8.99
C LEU A 9 -4.40 6.86 -8.96
N TRP A 10 -5.18 7.13 -10.01
CA TRP A 10 -6.64 6.94 -9.98
C TRP A 10 -7.06 5.47 -9.77
N PRO A 11 -6.46 4.48 -10.44
CA PRO A 11 -6.61 3.06 -10.09
C PRO A 11 -6.14 2.75 -8.66
N HIS A 12 -5.15 3.48 -8.15
CA HIS A 12 -4.55 3.30 -6.82
C HIS A 12 -5.36 3.96 -5.68
N VAL A 13 -6.16 5.00 -5.99
CA VAL A 13 -6.96 5.83 -5.06
C VAL A 13 -8.41 5.35 -4.97
N TYR A 14 -8.97 4.78 -6.06
CA TYR A 14 -10.35 4.31 -6.11
C TYR A 14 -10.51 2.82 -6.46
N GLY A 15 -9.49 2.17 -7.04
CA GLY A 15 -9.66 0.88 -7.76
C GLY A 15 -9.42 -0.38 -6.93
N ASN A 16 -8.75 -0.27 -5.79
CA ASN A 16 -8.38 -1.43 -4.99
C ASN A 16 -9.34 -1.61 -3.82
N LYS A 17 -10.62 -1.84 -4.16
CA LYS A 17 -11.57 -2.40 -3.21
C LYS A 17 -10.93 -3.66 -2.62
N LYS A 18 -11.02 -3.79 -1.29
CA LYS A 18 -10.64 -4.99 -0.56
C LYS A 18 -11.16 -6.20 -1.34
N LEU A 19 -10.27 -7.11 -1.72
CA LEU A 19 -10.74 -8.35 -2.34
C LEU A 19 -11.53 -9.11 -1.28
N SER A 20 -12.66 -9.68 -1.68
CA SER A 20 -13.40 -10.56 -0.78
C SER A 20 -12.47 -11.69 -0.35
N PRO A 21 -12.33 -11.96 0.96
CA PRO A 21 -11.55 -13.09 1.43
C PRO A 21 -12.04 -14.36 0.73
N LYS A 22 -11.11 -15.18 0.22
CA LYS A 22 -11.41 -16.41 -0.56
C LYS A 22 -12.01 -16.20 -1.95
N SER A 23 -12.05 -14.96 -2.46
CA SER A 23 -12.32 -14.78 -3.90
C SER A 23 -11.16 -15.35 -4.73
N LYS A 24 -11.47 -15.91 -5.91
CA LYS A 24 -10.43 -16.39 -6.85
C LYS A 24 -9.36 -15.32 -7.11
N ALA A 25 -9.76 -14.06 -7.22
CA ALA A 25 -8.85 -12.93 -7.36
C ALA A 25 -7.84 -12.81 -6.19
N SER A 26 -8.32 -13.00 -4.96
CA SER A 26 -7.47 -12.99 -3.76
C SER A 26 -6.54 -14.19 -3.73
N GLU A 27 -7.02 -15.37 -4.10
CA GLU A 27 -6.23 -16.61 -4.13
C GLU A 27 -5.09 -16.52 -5.14
N ILE A 28 -5.37 -15.99 -6.35
CA ILE A 28 -4.37 -15.78 -7.40
C ILE A 28 -3.26 -14.86 -6.90
N ILE A 29 -3.59 -13.69 -6.36
CA ILE A 29 -2.59 -12.74 -5.85
C ILE A 29 -1.77 -13.34 -4.70
N ASN A 30 -2.42 -14.04 -3.78
CA ASN A 30 -1.73 -14.71 -2.68
C ASN A 30 -0.81 -15.84 -3.18
N SER A 31 -1.16 -16.51 -4.29
CA SER A 31 -0.33 -17.57 -4.88
C SER A 31 0.96 -17.06 -5.50
N LEU A 32 0.99 -15.79 -5.91
CA LEU A 32 2.14 -15.11 -6.49
C LEU A 32 3.00 -14.40 -5.43
N TYR A 33 2.52 -14.28 -4.20
CA TYR A 33 3.22 -13.56 -3.13
C TYR A 33 4.34 -14.38 -2.46
N PRO A 34 5.45 -13.73 -2.03
CA PRO A 34 5.87 -12.38 -2.44
C PRO A 34 6.52 -12.38 -3.82
N ASP A 35 7.40 -13.36 -4.09
CA ASP A 35 8.25 -13.43 -5.29
C ASP A 35 8.02 -14.71 -6.11
N LYS A 36 6.83 -15.31 -5.97
CA LYS A 36 6.51 -16.56 -6.69
C LYS A 36 6.19 -16.24 -8.14
N LYS A 37 7.00 -16.80 -9.04
CA LYS A 37 6.76 -16.77 -10.48
C LYS A 37 5.96 -18.01 -10.88
N LYS A 38 4.88 -17.83 -11.64
CA LYS A 38 4.08 -18.95 -12.15
C LYS A 38 3.78 -18.78 -13.64
N LEU A 39 4.01 -19.84 -14.41
CA LEU A 39 3.58 -19.92 -15.81
C LEU A 39 2.06 -19.84 -15.91
N PHE A 40 1.56 -19.27 -17.02
CA PHE A 40 0.12 -19.23 -17.30
C PHE A 40 -0.52 -20.61 -17.24
N SER A 41 0.14 -21.64 -17.78
CA SER A 41 -0.34 -23.03 -17.76
C SER A 41 -0.56 -23.58 -16.35
N ILE A 42 0.33 -23.24 -15.41
CA ILE A 42 0.21 -23.62 -13.99
C ILE A 42 -0.99 -22.90 -13.36
N LEU A 43 -1.11 -21.59 -13.61
CA LEU A 43 -2.23 -20.79 -13.10
C LEU A 43 -3.59 -21.26 -13.65
N VAL A 44 -3.66 -21.66 -14.91
CA VAL A 44 -4.87 -22.26 -15.50
C VAL A 44 -5.19 -23.61 -14.86
N LYS A 45 -4.19 -24.43 -14.57
CA LYS A 45 -4.38 -25.71 -13.87
C LYS A 45 -4.91 -25.53 -12.45
N GLU A 46 -4.42 -24.51 -11.73
CA GLU A 46 -4.82 -24.23 -10.34
C GLU A 46 -6.18 -23.54 -10.23
N TYR A 47 -6.52 -22.63 -11.15
CA TYR A 47 -7.68 -21.73 -11.00
C TYR A 47 -8.70 -21.78 -12.13
N GLY A 48 -8.43 -22.55 -13.19
CA GLY A 48 -9.25 -22.69 -14.38
C GLY A 48 -8.98 -21.66 -15.47
N ILE A 49 -9.48 -21.91 -16.69
CA ILE A 49 -9.18 -21.12 -17.89
C ILE A 49 -9.64 -19.65 -17.82
N ASN A 50 -10.68 -19.38 -17.01
CA ASN A 50 -11.23 -18.03 -16.81
C ASN A 50 -10.27 -17.08 -16.05
N ILE A 51 -9.10 -17.56 -15.61
CA ILE A 51 -8.06 -16.74 -14.97
C ILE A 51 -7.50 -15.65 -15.89
N GLN A 52 -7.54 -15.84 -17.21
CA GLN A 52 -6.95 -14.90 -18.17
C GLN A 52 -7.53 -13.49 -18.04
N SER A 53 -8.85 -13.35 -17.90
CA SER A 53 -9.50 -12.04 -17.71
C SER A 53 -9.06 -11.36 -16.41
N THR A 54 -8.86 -12.15 -15.35
CA THR A 54 -8.40 -11.66 -14.05
C THR A 54 -6.94 -11.22 -14.11
N LEU A 55 -6.07 -11.99 -14.77
CA LEU A 55 -4.67 -11.61 -14.99
C LEU A 55 -4.54 -10.38 -15.88
N THR A 56 -5.32 -10.27 -16.96
CA THR A 56 -5.37 -9.07 -17.80
C THR A 56 -5.79 -7.86 -16.97
N ARG A 57 -6.82 -7.98 -16.13
CA ARG A 57 -7.21 -6.91 -15.21
C ARG A 57 -6.09 -6.55 -14.23
N PHE A 58 -5.42 -7.52 -13.63
CA PHE A 58 -4.31 -7.28 -12.71
C PHE A 58 -3.11 -6.62 -13.41
N LYS A 59 -2.80 -6.98 -14.66
CA LYS A 59 -1.78 -6.29 -15.47
C LYS A 59 -2.16 -4.83 -15.70
N HIS A 60 -3.41 -4.56 -16.08
CA HIS A 60 -3.90 -3.18 -16.26
C HIS A 60 -3.85 -2.36 -14.97
N GLN A 61 -4.06 -3.00 -13.82
CA GLN A 61 -3.95 -2.36 -12.49
C GLN A 61 -2.50 -2.23 -12.01
N GLY A 62 -1.52 -2.76 -12.75
CA GLY A 62 -0.11 -2.76 -12.37
C GLY A 62 0.21 -3.68 -11.19
N LEU A 63 -0.64 -4.65 -10.87
CA LEU A 63 -0.45 -5.59 -9.77
C LEU A 63 0.46 -6.77 -10.16
N VAL A 64 0.39 -7.19 -11.42
CA VAL A 64 1.22 -8.26 -11.96
C VAL A 64 1.89 -7.82 -13.24
N ILE A 65 3.05 -8.41 -13.52
CA ILE A 65 3.71 -8.35 -14.82
C ILE A 65 3.98 -9.76 -15.32
N GLN A 66 4.18 -9.87 -16.62
CA GLN A 66 4.51 -11.13 -17.29
C GLN A 66 5.89 -10.99 -17.91
N ASP A 67 6.79 -11.93 -17.62
CA ASP A 67 8.10 -11.97 -18.25
C ASP A 67 8.03 -12.51 -19.69
N PRO A 68 9.12 -12.40 -20.48
CA PRO A 68 9.17 -12.97 -21.83
C PRO A 68 8.95 -14.49 -21.87
N ASN A 69 9.21 -15.20 -20.77
CA ASN A 69 9.00 -16.65 -20.65
C ASN A 69 7.53 -17.01 -20.35
N GLY A 70 6.63 -16.01 -20.29
CA GLY A 70 5.21 -16.21 -20.07
C GLY A 70 4.83 -16.44 -18.60
N SER A 71 5.76 -16.23 -17.66
CA SER A 71 5.52 -16.32 -16.22
C SER A 71 4.99 -15.02 -15.65
N TYR A 72 4.00 -15.12 -14.77
CA TYR A 72 3.40 -14.02 -14.04
C TYR A 72 3.99 -13.92 -12.63
N TYR A 73 4.20 -12.70 -12.16
CA TYR A 73 4.64 -12.38 -10.81
C TYR A 73 4.16 -10.99 -10.38
N LEU A 74 4.19 -10.74 -9.07
CA LEU A 74 3.75 -9.46 -8.50
C LEU A 74 4.77 -8.35 -8.80
N THR A 75 4.26 -7.14 -9.01
CA THR A 75 5.06 -5.91 -8.90
C THR A 75 5.21 -5.53 -7.43
N SER A 76 6.04 -4.53 -7.09
CA SER A 76 6.08 -3.97 -5.74
C SER A 76 4.70 -3.52 -5.25
N PHE A 77 3.91 -2.92 -6.15
CA PHE A 77 2.53 -2.55 -5.85
C PHE A 77 1.62 -3.77 -5.64
N GLY A 78 1.78 -4.82 -6.44
CA GLY A 78 1.11 -6.10 -6.26
C GLY A 78 1.42 -6.76 -4.91
N ILE A 79 2.68 -6.68 -4.46
CA ILE A 79 3.12 -7.16 -3.15
C ILE A 79 2.41 -6.38 -2.05
N TRP A 80 2.44 -5.04 -2.07
CA TRP A 80 1.75 -4.24 -1.05
C TRP A 80 0.24 -4.50 -1.05
N PHE A 81 -0.39 -4.60 -2.22
CA PHE A 81 -1.80 -4.92 -2.32
C PHE A 81 -2.14 -6.34 -1.82
N SER A 82 -1.24 -7.31 -2.01
CA SER A 82 -1.37 -8.64 -1.41
C SER A 82 -1.35 -8.54 0.12
N ILE A 83 -0.42 -7.77 0.68
CA ILE A 83 -0.31 -7.54 2.14
C ILE A 83 -1.57 -6.88 2.68
N SER A 84 -2.11 -5.85 2.02
CA SER A 84 -3.34 -5.20 2.49
C SER A 84 -4.51 -6.19 2.52
N ASN A 85 -4.64 -7.05 1.51
CA ASN A 85 -5.65 -8.11 1.49
C ASN A 85 -5.45 -9.15 2.61
N GLN A 86 -4.20 -9.60 2.85
CA GLN A 86 -3.88 -10.56 3.92
C GLN A 86 -4.17 -10.00 5.31
N LEU A 87 -3.89 -8.71 5.52
CA LEU A 87 -4.19 -7.99 6.76
C LEU A 87 -5.67 -7.57 6.88
N GLY A 88 -6.44 -7.74 5.81
CA GLY A 88 -7.84 -7.36 5.79
C GLY A 88 -8.08 -5.85 5.84
N VAL A 89 -7.10 -5.05 5.41
CA VAL A 89 -7.14 -3.58 5.38
C VAL A 89 -7.19 -3.07 3.94
N THR A 90 -7.63 -1.85 3.76
CA THR A 90 -7.52 -1.12 2.49
C THR A 90 -6.06 -0.74 2.23
N PHE A 91 -5.72 -0.44 0.97
CA PHE A 91 -4.38 0.04 0.63
C PHE A 91 -4.03 1.35 1.36
N LEU A 92 -4.99 2.27 1.48
CA LEU A 92 -4.78 3.53 2.21
C LEU A 92 -4.50 3.29 3.72
N GLU A 93 -5.18 2.32 4.32
CA GLU A 93 -4.90 1.87 5.69
C GLU A 93 -3.53 1.19 5.78
N LEU A 94 -3.13 0.40 4.78
CA LEU A 94 -1.79 -0.17 4.72
C LEU A 94 -0.71 0.92 4.67
N CYS A 95 -0.90 1.99 3.90
CA CYS A 95 0.04 3.12 3.87
C CYS A 95 0.22 3.73 5.27
N ALA A 96 -0.88 4.03 5.97
CA ALA A 96 -0.81 4.56 7.33
C ALA A 96 -0.18 3.56 8.32
N LEU A 97 -0.50 2.27 8.19
CA LEU A 97 0.05 1.20 9.03
C LEU A 97 1.56 1.02 8.81
N ALA A 98 2.02 1.01 7.56
CA ALA A 98 3.44 0.89 7.22
C ALA A 98 4.25 2.07 7.77
N CYS A 99 3.81 3.32 7.51
CA CYS A 99 4.47 4.51 8.07
C CYS A 99 4.47 4.48 9.61
N ALA A 100 3.36 4.06 10.24
CA ALA A 100 3.31 3.93 11.70
C ALA A 100 4.28 2.90 12.24
N CYS A 101 4.38 1.74 11.60
CA CYS A 101 5.33 0.71 11.96
C CYS A 101 6.79 1.16 11.79
N CYS A 102 7.13 1.80 10.68
CA CYS A 102 8.48 2.27 10.38
C CYS A 102 8.91 3.43 11.28
N VAL A 103 8.04 4.41 11.53
CA VAL A 103 8.30 5.50 12.49
C VAL A 103 8.49 4.95 13.90
N GLN A 104 7.65 3.99 14.30
CA GLN A 104 7.77 3.37 15.61
C GLN A 104 9.09 2.59 15.76
N GLU A 105 9.47 1.77 14.77
CA GLU A 105 10.75 1.05 14.76
C GLU A 105 11.95 2.01 14.83
N ARG A 106 11.93 3.09 14.03
CA ARG A 106 13.00 4.10 14.03
C ARG A 106 13.14 4.82 15.36
N LEU A 107 12.05 5.13 16.06
CA LEU A 107 12.12 5.84 17.33
C LEU A 107 12.48 4.92 18.51
N GLU A 108 11.96 3.69 18.51
CA GLU A 108 12.26 2.69 19.52
C GLU A 108 13.73 2.27 19.49
N SER A 109 14.37 2.22 18.31
CA SER A 109 15.82 1.97 18.20
C SER A 109 16.68 3.08 18.83
N HIS A 110 16.11 4.26 19.09
CA HIS A 110 16.75 5.38 19.78
C HIS A 110 16.25 5.55 21.23
N GLY A 111 15.57 4.53 21.78
CA GLY A 111 15.05 4.55 23.15
C GLY A 111 13.86 5.51 23.36
N ARG A 112 13.18 5.92 22.29
CA ARG A 112 12.01 6.82 22.34
C ARG A 112 10.73 6.07 22.01
N GLU A 113 9.62 6.55 22.56
CA GLU A 113 8.31 6.07 22.18
C GLU A 113 7.91 6.61 20.80
N GLY A 114 7.67 5.72 19.84
CA GLY A 114 7.27 6.12 18.49
C GLY A 114 5.77 6.05 18.23
N PHE A 115 5.25 7.07 17.56
CA PHE A 115 3.88 7.11 17.03
C PHE A 115 3.83 7.95 15.76
N TYR A 116 2.89 7.63 14.88
CA TYR A 116 2.71 8.33 13.62
C TYR A 116 1.60 9.36 13.70
N MET A 117 1.82 10.51 13.06
CA MET A 117 1.00 11.71 13.18
C MET A 117 0.11 11.87 11.96
N LEU A 118 -1.17 12.13 12.20
CA LEU A 118 -2.16 12.39 11.14
C LEU A 118 -1.75 13.54 10.22
N PRO A 119 -1.20 14.69 10.70
CA PRO A 119 -0.70 15.73 9.80
C PRO A 119 0.29 15.24 8.75
N SER A 120 1.24 14.38 9.12
CA SER A 120 2.19 13.79 8.16
C SER A 120 1.49 12.91 7.12
N PHE A 121 0.46 12.16 7.54
CA PHE A 121 -0.37 11.39 6.62
C PHE A 121 -1.22 12.28 5.71
N GLU A 122 -1.75 13.38 6.24
CA GLU A 122 -2.52 14.38 5.50
C GLU A 122 -1.66 15.07 4.44
N GLU A 123 -0.40 15.36 4.72
CA GLU A 123 0.50 15.99 3.73
C GLU A 123 0.60 15.20 2.44
N ILE A 124 0.72 13.87 2.55
CA ILE A 124 0.82 12.94 1.40
C ILE A 124 -0.54 12.84 0.68
N PHE A 125 -1.63 12.74 1.42
CA PHE A 125 -2.92 12.29 0.86
C PHE A 125 -4.01 13.36 0.73
N LYS A 126 -3.83 14.58 1.26
CA LYS A 126 -4.84 15.66 1.26
C LYS A 126 -5.30 16.09 -0.13
N LYS A 127 -4.46 15.91 -1.16
CA LYS A 127 -4.81 16.19 -2.56
C LYS A 127 -5.76 15.16 -3.17
N TYR A 128 -5.91 13.99 -2.53
CA TYR A 128 -6.61 12.83 -3.07
C TYR A 128 -7.86 12.44 -2.26
N TYR A 129 -7.86 12.71 -0.96
CA TYR A 129 -8.93 12.32 -0.06
C TYR A 129 -9.35 13.48 0.84
N SER A 130 -10.63 13.50 1.20
CA SER A 130 -11.13 14.45 2.19
C SER A 130 -10.50 14.19 3.56
N LYS A 131 -10.36 15.25 4.35
CA LYS A 131 -9.88 15.18 5.73
C LYS A 131 -10.60 14.12 6.57
N SER A 132 -11.94 14.10 6.49
CA SER A 132 -12.76 13.10 7.19
C SER A 132 -12.41 11.66 6.78
N ARG A 133 -12.07 11.42 5.51
CA ARG A 133 -11.65 10.10 5.03
C ARG A 133 -10.30 9.70 5.62
N LEU A 134 -9.35 10.63 5.73
CA LEU A 134 -8.01 10.40 6.29
C LEU A 134 -8.09 10.16 7.81
N GLU A 135 -8.91 10.92 8.54
CA GLU A 135 -9.18 10.69 9.96
C GLU A 135 -9.83 9.31 10.23
N LYS A 136 -10.69 8.86 9.32
CA LYS A 136 -11.30 7.52 9.39
C LYS A 136 -10.27 6.40 9.28
N VAL A 137 -9.19 6.56 8.51
CA VAL A 137 -8.12 5.55 8.40
C VAL A 137 -7.50 5.25 9.77
N PHE A 138 -7.12 6.29 10.52
CA PHE A 138 -6.56 6.13 11.87
C PHE A 138 -7.60 5.51 12.82
N THR A 139 -8.87 5.86 12.65
CA THR A 139 -9.96 5.26 13.43
C THR A 139 -10.12 3.79 13.13
N TYR A 140 -10.16 3.39 11.86
CA TYR A 140 -10.33 1.99 11.46
C TYR A 140 -9.15 1.10 11.86
N LEU A 141 -7.91 1.57 11.73
CA LEU A 141 -6.75 0.83 12.21
C LEU A 141 -6.81 0.58 13.72
N ARG A 142 -7.34 1.54 14.49
CA ARG A 142 -7.54 1.35 15.93
C ARG A 142 -8.68 0.39 16.25
N THR A 143 -9.84 0.55 15.59
CA THR A 143 -11.00 -0.34 15.83
C THR A 143 -10.74 -1.78 15.37
N ASN A 144 -9.90 -1.97 14.36
CA ASN A 144 -9.47 -3.29 13.88
C ASN A 144 -8.32 -3.89 14.71
N GLY A 145 -7.93 -3.25 15.82
CA GLY A 145 -6.98 -3.81 16.79
C GLY A 145 -5.51 -3.69 16.42
N PHE A 146 -5.16 -2.91 15.40
CA PHE A 146 -3.74 -2.70 15.05
C PHE A 146 -3.04 -1.77 16.04
N GLY A 147 -3.74 -0.77 16.55
CA GLY A 147 -3.12 0.27 17.35
C GLY A 147 -4.06 1.06 18.24
N PHE A 148 -3.51 2.09 18.88
CA PHE A 148 -4.21 3.00 19.77
C PHE A 148 -3.72 4.43 19.55
N ARG A 149 -4.40 5.39 20.18
CA ARG A 149 -4.00 6.80 20.14
C ARG A 149 -3.15 7.15 21.37
N VAL A 150 -2.08 7.90 21.14
CA VAL A 150 -1.34 8.59 22.21
C VAL A 150 -1.85 10.03 22.36
N THR A 151 -2.15 10.68 21.24
CA THR A 151 -2.80 12.00 21.16
C THR A 151 -3.99 11.94 20.22
N LYS A 152 -4.82 13.00 20.17
CA LYS A 152 -6.04 13.03 19.31
C LYS A 152 -5.76 12.68 17.84
N LYS A 153 -4.56 13.01 17.36
CA LYS A 153 -4.13 12.90 15.96
C LYS A 153 -2.99 11.90 15.76
N SER A 154 -2.80 10.92 16.65
CA SER A 154 -1.74 9.92 16.49
C SER A 154 -2.25 8.50 16.37
N LEU A 155 -1.39 7.66 15.77
CA LEU A 155 -1.53 6.22 15.67
C LEU A 155 -0.24 5.58 16.19
N ARG A 156 -0.34 4.78 17.24
CA ARG A 156 0.72 3.90 17.74
C ARG A 156 0.29 2.46 17.58
N ILE A 157 1.15 1.61 17.02
CA ILE A 157 0.84 0.20 16.81
C ILE A 157 1.12 -0.54 18.13
N TYR A 158 0.24 -1.45 18.51
CA TYR A 158 0.44 -2.23 19.73
C TYR A 158 1.78 -2.98 19.64
N PRO A 159 2.66 -2.96 20.67
CA PRO A 159 4.01 -3.51 20.56
C PRO A 159 4.07 -4.96 20.07
N LYS A 160 3.15 -5.83 20.51
CA LYS A 160 3.05 -7.22 20.04
C LYS A 160 2.68 -7.31 18.55
N ILE A 161 1.77 -6.46 18.09
CA ILE A 161 1.34 -6.39 16.69
C ILE A 161 2.47 -5.80 15.84
N HIS A 162 3.12 -4.73 16.30
CA HIS A 162 4.24 -4.09 15.65
C HIS A 162 5.37 -5.08 15.38
N LYS A 163 5.84 -5.80 16.42
CA LYS A 163 6.89 -6.82 16.29
C LYS A 163 6.51 -7.90 15.26
N LYS A 164 5.26 -8.37 15.28
CA LYS A 164 4.78 -9.37 14.32
C LYS A 164 4.77 -8.83 12.89
N LEU A 165 4.25 -7.62 12.69
CA LEU A 165 4.18 -6.98 11.37
C LEU A 165 5.56 -6.69 10.81
N MET A 166 6.49 -6.17 11.62
CA MET A 166 7.84 -5.87 11.17
C MET A 166 8.65 -7.13 10.87
N LEU A 167 8.45 -8.21 11.65
CA LEU A 167 9.06 -9.50 11.34
C LEU A 167 8.57 -10.07 10.00
N GLN A 168 7.27 -9.92 9.70
CA GLN A 168 6.65 -10.56 8.53
C GLN A 168 6.70 -9.70 7.26
N TYR A 169 6.62 -8.38 7.39
CA TYR A 169 6.41 -7.44 6.30
C TYR A 169 7.35 -6.23 6.33
N GLY A 170 8.34 -6.20 7.26
CA GLY A 170 9.16 -5.01 7.52
C GLY A 170 9.86 -4.44 6.29
N GLU A 171 10.46 -5.29 5.45
CA GLU A 171 11.11 -4.85 4.21
C GLU A 171 10.10 -4.21 3.23
N HIS A 172 8.92 -4.82 3.09
CA HIS A 172 7.86 -4.30 2.23
C HIS A 172 7.27 -3.00 2.77
N PHE A 173 7.17 -2.85 4.11
CA PHE A 173 6.73 -1.61 4.75
C PHE A 173 7.73 -0.48 4.52
N ARG A 174 9.04 -0.73 4.69
CA ARG A 174 10.08 0.27 4.40
C ARG A 174 10.10 0.66 2.92
N SER A 175 9.90 -0.31 2.02
CA SER A 175 9.78 -0.03 0.58
C SER A 175 8.54 0.79 0.24
N LEU A 176 7.40 0.53 0.89
CA LEU A 176 6.18 1.33 0.73
C LEU A 176 6.36 2.75 1.28
N GLU A 177 6.96 2.90 2.46
CA GLU A 177 7.26 4.20 3.06
C GLU A 177 8.15 5.04 2.14
N LYS A 178 9.26 4.47 1.65
CA LYS A 178 10.14 5.13 0.68
C LYS A 178 9.40 5.56 -0.59
N TRP A 179 8.52 4.71 -1.12
CA TRP A 179 7.73 5.05 -2.30
C TRP A 179 6.75 6.21 -2.05
N LEU A 180 6.20 6.33 -0.84
CA LEU A 180 5.36 7.46 -0.46
C LEU A 180 6.16 8.75 -0.35
N ASP A 181 7.37 8.69 0.22
CA ASP A 181 8.28 9.84 0.29
C ASP A 181 8.66 10.34 -1.12
N GLU A 182 9.01 9.43 -2.03
CA GLU A 182 9.33 9.77 -3.43
C GLU A 182 8.15 10.43 -4.17
N ILE A 183 6.90 10.09 -3.83
CA ILE A 183 5.72 10.75 -4.39
C ILE A 183 5.63 12.20 -3.89
N GLN A 184 5.89 12.41 -2.60
CA GLN A 184 5.85 13.73 -1.99
C GLN A 184 6.94 14.65 -2.56
N GLU A 185 8.16 14.15 -2.73
CA GLU A 185 9.29 14.90 -3.31
C GLU A 185 9.01 15.31 -4.76
N LYS A 186 8.61 14.35 -5.62
CA LYS A 186 8.29 14.63 -7.04
C LYS A 186 7.15 15.64 -7.20
N GLU A 187 6.20 15.66 -6.28
CA GLU A 187 5.15 16.68 -6.29
C GLU A 187 5.67 18.06 -5.89
N SER A 188 6.63 18.14 -4.97
CA SER A 188 7.28 19.39 -4.58
C SER A 188 8.06 19.98 -5.75
N ASP A 189 8.88 19.16 -6.42
CA ASP A 189 9.72 19.60 -7.55
C ASP A 189 8.89 20.15 -8.71
N LEU A 190 7.75 19.52 -9.01
CA LEU A 190 6.84 19.99 -10.05
C LEU A 190 6.15 21.32 -9.70
N VAL A 191 5.90 21.58 -8.42
CA VAL A 191 5.34 22.85 -7.96
C VAL A 191 6.39 23.95 -8.04
N SER A 192 7.63 23.68 -7.62
CA SER A 192 8.75 24.62 -7.72
C SER A 192 9.03 24.99 -9.17
N ALA A 193 9.15 24.00 -10.07
CA ALA A 193 9.38 24.26 -11.50
C ALA A 193 8.26 25.08 -12.15
N ALA A 194 7.00 24.86 -11.77
CA ALA A 194 5.87 25.64 -12.28
C ALA A 194 5.82 27.08 -11.74
N LEU A 195 6.42 27.33 -10.56
CA LEU A 195 6.54 28.67 -9.99
C LEU A 195 7.71 29.44 -10.61
N ASP A 196 8.82 28.75 -10.90
CA ASP A 196 9.99 29.32 -11.58
C ASP A 196 9.71 29.68 -13.04
N GLU A 197 8.78 28.98 -13.72
CA GLU A 197 8.31 29.35 -15.07
C GLU A 197 7.35 30.56 -15.08
N LEU A 198 6.83 30.96 -13.92
CA LEU A 198 5.91 32.10 -13.76
C LEU A 198 6.62 33.38 -13.26
N SER A 199 7.90 33.27 -12.88
CA SER A 199 8.78 34.37 -12.49
C SER A 199 9.65 34.84 -13.65
#